data_AF-A0A2S9FN48-F1
#
_entry.id   AF-A0A2S9FN48-F1
#
_cell.length_a   1.000
_cell.length_b   1.000
_cell.length_c   1.000
_cell.angle_alpha   90.00
_cell.angle_beta   90.00
_cell.angle_gamma   90.00
#
_symmetry.space_group_name_H-M   'P 1'
#
loop_
_entity.id
_entity.type
_entity.pdbx_description
1 polymer ?
#
loop_
_entity_poly.entity_id
_entity_poly.type
_entity_poly.pdbx_seq_one_letter_code
_entity_poly.pdbx_strand_id
1 'polypeptide(L)'
;ATFPTVDRDFPFMTEQQHLNGGSLLNFAHADWVGRRRMLQPVFTRQQISRLSDQMLTIASDCVREWGSAPEVDLDRDCRRITMRVLGRSIMAFEPDQDTDALVEPMRRISAYIAARGRAPVKLPRWVPTPAR
;
A
#
# COMPACT_ATOMS: atom_id res chain seq x y z
N ALA A 1 -1.03 -18.08 23.47
CA ALA A 1 -1.55 -16.70 23.59
C ALA A 1 -2.46 -16.45 22.40
N THR A 2 -3.77 -16.44 22.61
CA THR A 2 -4.74 -16.05 21.59
C THR A 2 -4.64 -14.55 21.45
N PHE A 3 -4.02 -14.07 20.36
CA PHE A 3 -4.08 -12.65 20.02
C PHE A 3 -5.58 -12.28 19.96
N PRO A 4 -6.02 -11.18 20.60
CA PRO A 4 -7.40 -10.76 20.48
C PRO A 4 -7.68 -10.61 18.99
N THR A 5 -8.67 -11.36 18.50
CA THR A 5 -9.20 -11.19 17.14
C THR A 5 -9.68 -9.75 17.10
N VAL A 6 -8.85 -8.86 16.54
CA VAL A 6 -9.30 -7.53 16.14
C VAL A 6 -10.43 -7.82 15.17
N ASP A 7 -11.65 -7.64 15.64
CA ASP A 7 -12.82 -7.77 14.79
C ASP A 7 -12.67 -6.72 13.71
N ARG A 8 -12.44 -7.18 12.47
CA ARG A 8 -12.12 -6.30 11.35
C ARG A 8 -13.38 -5.79 10.65
N ASP A 9 -14.53 -5.98 11.30
CA ASP A 9 -15.83 -5.48 10.88
C ASP A 9 -16.01 -3.99 11.22
N PHE A 10 -14.97 -3.19 10.95
CA PHE A 10 -15.03 -1.74 11.06
C PHE A 10 -15.51 -1.12 9.74
N PRO A 11 -16.37 -0.08 9.77
CA PRO A 11 -16.89 0.59 8.59
C PRO A 11 -15.83 1.08 7.60
N PHE A 12 -14.59 1.30 8.07
CA PHE A 12 -13.43 1.64 7.26
C PHE A 12 -12.90 0.46 6.44
N MET A 13 -12.80 -0.74 7.03
CA MET A 13 -12.27 -1.92 6.37
C MET A 13 -13.23 -2.44 5.29
N THR A 14 -14.54 -2.31 5.50
CA THR A 14 -15.56 -2.58 4.46
C THR A 14 -15.41 -1.64 3.26
N GLU A 15 -15.22 -0.34 3.48
CA GLU A 15 -15.00 0.61 2.36
C GLU A 15 -13.70 0.32 1.62
N GLN A 16 -12.64 -0.06 2.35
CA GLN A 16 -11.38 -0.48 1.75
C GLN A 16 -11.54 -1.74 0.88
N GLN A 17 -12.31 -2.73 1.32
CA GLN A 17 -12.60 -3.95 0.55
C GLN A 17 -13.33 -3.66 -0.76
N HIS A 18 -14.26 -2.72 -0.75
CA HIS A 18 -15.06 -2.42 -1.93
C HIS A 18 -14.31 -1.63 -3.00
N LEU A 19 -13.27 -0.88 -2.63
CA LEU A 19 -12.50 -0.05 -3.57
C LEU A 19 -11.20 -0.73 -4.01
N ASN A 20 -10.52 -1.43 -3.09
CA ASN A 20 -9.24 -2.08 -3.37
C ASN A 20 -9.38 -3.60 -3.58
N GLY A 21 -10.58 -4.15 -3.45
CA GLY A 21 -10.78 -5.59 -3.32
C GLY A 21 -10.40 -6.13 -1.94
N GLY A 22 -10.57 -7.43 -1.77
CA GLY A 22 -10.21 -8.11 -0.53
C GLY A 22 -8.68 -8.23 -0.34
N SER A 23 -8.18 -7.81 0.81
CA SER A 23 -6.76 -7.79 1.20
C SER A 23 -6.57 -8.40 2.59
N LEU A 24 -5.40 -8.98 2.85
CA LEU A 24 -5.05 -9.49 4.19
C LEU A 24 -5.17 -8.44 5.30
N LEU A 25 -5.21 -7.15 4.96
CA LEU A 25 -5.37 -6.05 5.89
C LEU A 25 -6.84 -5.79 6.28
N ASN A 26 -7.79 -6.19 5.43
CA ASN A 26 -9.20 -5.82 5.58
C ASN A 26 -10.15 -7.02 5.72
N PHE A 27 -9.67 -8.27 5.68
CA PHE A 27 -10.50 -9.46 5.92
C PHE A 27 -10.78 -9.73 7.41
N ALA A 28 -12.01 -10.19 7.69
CA ALA A 28 -12.36 -10.83 8.96
C ALA A 28 -11.53 -12.11 9.19
N HIS A 29 -11.46 -12.55 10.46
CA HIS A 29 -10.55 -13.63 10.86
C HIS A 29 -10.76 -14.94 10.07
N ALA A 30 -12.01 -15.35 9.82
CA ALA A 30 -12.35 -16.57 9.10
C ALA A 30 -11.77 -16.60 7.67
N ASP A 31 -11.85 -15.47 6.96
CA ASP A 31 -11.33 -15.29 5.61
C ASP A 31 -9.81 -15.06 5.55
N TRP A 32 -9.24 -14.59 6.64
CA TRP A 32 -7.84 -14.21 6.73
C TRP A 32 -6.89 -15.42 6.86
N VAL A 33 -7.26 -16.47 7.59
CA VAL A 33 -6.35 -17.59 7.89
C VAL A 33 -5.87 -18.30 6.62
N GLY A 34 -6.79 -18.65 5.71
CA GLY A 34 -6.45 -19.33 4.47
C GLY A 34 -5.55 -18.48 3.57
N ARG A 35 -5.92 -17.21 3.38
CA ARG A 35 -5.16 -16.26 2.55
C ARG A 35 -3.80 -15.94 3.14
N ARG A 36 -3.68 -15.85 4.48
CA ARG A 36 -2.38 -15.65 5.15
C ARG A 36 -1.47 -16.85 4.93
N ARG A 37 -1.99 -18.08 5.00
CA ARG A 37 -1.20 -19.29 4.71
C ARG A 37 -0.73 -19.33 3.26
N MET A 38 -1.58 -18.95 2.31
CA MET A 38 -1.20 -18.88 0.90
C MET A 38 -0.07 -17.86 0.64
N LEU A 39 -0.09 -16.72 1.33
CA LEU A 39 0.91 -15.67 1.15
C LEU A 39 2.18 -15.84 2.01
N GLN A 40 2.15 -16.66 3.05
CA GLN A 40 3.31 -16.90 3.93
C GLN A 40 4.61 -17.25 3.17
N PRO A 41 4.61 -18.09 2.11
CA PRO A 41 5.83 -18.45 1.39
C PRO A 41 6.53 -17.27 0.68
N VAL A 42 5.79 -16.18 0.42
CA VAL A 42 6.36 -14.94 -0.15
C VAL A 42 7.18 -14.18 0.89
N PHE A 43 6.92 -14.38 2.18
CA PHE A 43 7.61 -13.70 3.29
C PHE A 43 8.65 -14.60 3.98
N THR A 44 9.35 -15.44 3.22
CA THR A 44 10.47 -16.24 3.76
C THR A 44 11.70 -15.37 4.01
N ARG A 45 12.61 -15.80 4.90
CA ARG A 45 13.85 -15.06 5.18
C ARG A 45 14.66 -14.78 3.91
N GLN A 46 14.70 -15.72 2.97
CA GLN A 46 15.40 -15.55 1.70
C GLN A 46 14.77 -14.45 0.84
N GLN A 47 13.44 -14.42 0.73
CA GLN A 47 12.74 -13.37 -0.01
C GLN A 47 12.90 -12.00 0.65
N ILE A 48 12.87 -11.94 1.98
CA ILE A 48 13.12 -10.71 2.74
C ILE A 48 14.55 -10.22 2.51
N SER A 49 15.55 -11.10 2.51
CA SER A 49 16.93 -10.71 2.21
C SER A 49 17.06 -10.09 0.82
N ARG A 50 16.49 -10.75 -0.20
CA ARG A 50 16.51 -10.25 -1.58
C ARG A 50 15.82 -8.88 -1.69
N LEU A 51 14.71 -8.72 -0.97
CA LEU A 51 13.96 -7.47 -0.91
C LEU A 51 14.80 -6.35 -0.27
N SER A 52 15.50 -6.63 0.83
CA SER A 52 16.37 -5.67 1.51
C SER A 52 17.51 -5.19 0.62
N ASP A 53 18.12 -6.08 -0.17
CA ASP A 53 19.18 -5.71 -1.11
C ASP A 53 18.65 -4.77 -2.21
N GLN A 54 17.43 -5.03 -2.71
CA GLN A 54 16.76 -4.15 -3.67
C GLN A 54 16.42 -2.78 -3.06
N MET A 55 15.92 -2.76 -1.81
CA MET A 55 15.64 -1.54 -1.06
C MET A 55 16.91 -0.69 -0.88
N LEU A 56 18.02 -1.32 -0.49
CA LEU A 56 19.30 -0.64 -0.31
C LEU A 56 19.78 -0.02 -1.62
N THR A 57 19.68 -0.75 -2.72
CA THR A 57 20.08 -0.27 -4.05
C THR A 57 19.27 0.96 -4.46
N ILE A 58 17.93 0.89 -4.37
CA ILE A 58 17.03 2.00 -4.74
C ILE A 58 17.27 3.21 -3.85
N ALA A 59 17.41 3.02 -2.54
CA ALA A 59 17.68 4.11 -1.61
C ALA A 59 19.03 4.77 -1.92
N SER A 60 20.07 3.97 -2.20
CA SER A 60 21.40 4.47 -2.55
C SER A 60 21.39 5.28 -3.85
N ASP A 61 20.62 4.86 -4.85
CA ASP A 61 20.42 5.62 -6.09
C ASP A 61 19.71 6.96 -5.82
N CYS A 62 18.68 6.96 -4.97
CA CYS A 62 17.96 8.17 -4.58
C CYS A 62 18.89 9.17 -3.86
N VAL A 63 19.71 8.70 -2.91
CA VAL A 63 20.68 9.56 -2.22
C VAL A 63 21.72 10.12 -3.20
N ARG A 64 22.12 9.33 -4.20
CA ARG A 64 23.04 9.79 -5.25
C ARG A 64 22.41 10.88 -6.13
N GLU A 65 21.12 10.78 -6.44
CA GLU A 65 20.37 11.80 -7.18
C GLU A 65 20.29 13.13 -6.41
N TRP A 66 20.24 13.10 -5.06
CA TRP A 66 20.24 14.33 -4.25
C TRP A 66 21.54 15.14 -4.38
N GLY A 67 22.68 14.47 -4.59
CA GLY A 67 23.97 15.14 -4.79
C GLY A 67 24.33 16.08 -3.65
N SER A 68 24.54 17.36 -3.96
CA SER A 68 24.82 18.43 -3.00
C SER A 68 23.63 19.37 -2.77
N ALA A 69 22.40 18.90 -3.03
CA ALA A 69 21.20 19.70 -2.83
C ALA A 69 21.12 20.19 -1.37
N PRO A 70 20.86 21.50 -1.14
CA PRO A 70 20.78 22.06 0.20
C PRO A 70 19.50 21.64 0.94
N GLU A 71 18.44 21.30 0.20
CA GLU A 71 17.16 20.82 0.74
C GLU A 71 16.65 19.63 -0.08
N VAL A 72 16.04 18.68 0.60
CA VAL A 72 15.48 17.45 0.02
C VAL A 72 14.07 17.25 0.59
N ASP A 73 13.10 16.98 -0.29
CA ASP A 73 11.75 16.59 0.10
C ASP A 73 11.70 15.10 0.43
N LEU A 74 11.98 14.77 1.68
CA LEU A 74 11.98 13.39 2.18
C LEU A 74 10.61 12.71 2.04
N ASP A 75 9.51 13.47 2.14
CA ASP A 75 8.17 12.89 2.03
C ASP A 75 7.90 12.38 0.61
N ARG A 76 8.26 13.18 -0.40
CA ARG A 76 8.21 12.77 -1.80
C ARG A 76 9.14 11.59 -2.08
N ASP A 77 10.38 11.66 -1.61
CA ASP A 77 11.41 10.68 -1.98
C ASP A 77 11.22 9.33 -1.27
N CYS A 78 10.82 9.32 0.01
CA CYS A 78 10.48 8.07 0.71
C CYS A 78 9.32 7.34 0.03
N ARG A 79 8.32 8.06 -0.50
CA ARG A 79 7.22 7.46 -1.27
C ARG A 79 7.71 6.87 -2.58
N ARG A 80 8.55 7.61 -3.32
CA ARG A 80 9.17 7.16 -4.56
C ARG A 80 9.98 5.88 -4.36
N ILE A 81 10.84 5.85 -3.33
CA ILE A 81 11.61 4.65 -2.95
C ILE A 81 10.67 3.48 -2.66
N THR A 82 9.65 3.68 -1.81
CA THR A 82 8.69 2.63 -1.44
C THR A 82 7.99 2.04 -2.65
N MET A 83 7.54 2.90 -3.58
CA MET A 83 6.84 2.47 -4.78
C MET A 83 7.76 1.73 -5.76
N ARG A 84 9.01 2.18 -5.95
CA ARG A 84 10.00 1.47 -6.78
C ARG A 84 10.33 0.09 -6.22
N VAL A 85 10.45 -0.02 -4.89
CA VAL A 85 10.64 -1.31 -4.21
C VAL A 85 9.43 -2.20 -4.44
N LEU A 86 8.21 -1.69 -4.19
CA LEU A 86 6.97 -2.44 -4.37
C LEU A 86 6.82 -2.97 -5.82
N GLY A 87 7.10 -2.13 -6.82
CA GLY A 87 7.06 -2.50 -8.23
C GLY A 87 8.03 -3.64 -8.57
N ARG A 88 9.28 -3.54 -8.11
CA ARG A 88 10.29 -4.60 -8.32
C ARG A 88 9.97 -5.91 -7.61
N SER A 89 9.33 -5.84 -6.44
CA SER A 89 9.11 -7.01 -5.61
C SER A 89 7.82 -7.77 -5.92
N ILE A 90 6.74 -7.06 -6.28
CA ILE A 90 5.43 -7.68 -6.51
C ILE A 90 5.19 -7.96 -7.99
N MET A 91 5.60 -7.07 -8.89
CA MET A 91 5.26 -7.17 -10.32
C MET A 91 6.39 -7.68 -11.21
N ALA A 92 7.60 -7.89 -10.68
CA ALA A 92 8.81 -8.17 -11.48
C ALA A 92 8.98 -7.17 -12.65
N PHE A 93 8.44 -5.96 -12.49
CA PHE A 93 8.47 -4.90 -13.49
C PHE A 93 9.66 -3.99 -13.17
N GLU A 94 10.45 -3.64 -14.19
CA GLU A 94 11.48 -2.63 -14.06
C GLU A 94 10.77 -1.29 -13.83
N PRO A 95 10.96 -0.59 -12.70
CA PRO A 95 10.24 0.63 -12.42
C PRO A 95 10.82 1.76 -13.30
N ASP A 96 10.32 1.86 -14.53
CA ASP A 96 10.37 3.06 -15.35
C ASP A 96 9.27 4.05 -14.89
N GLN A 97 9.25 5.24 -15.50
CA GLN A 97 8.41 6.41 -15.25
C GLN A 97 6.93 6.13 -14.91
N ASP A 98 6.38 4.99 -15.35
CA ASP A 98 5.01 4.54 -15.02
C ASP A 98 4.76 4.31 -13.52
N THR A 99 5.79 4.04 -12.72
CA THR A 99 5.59 3.83 -11.26
C THR A 99 5.22 5.12 -10.54
N ASP A 100 5.77 6.27 -10.99
CA ASP A 100 5.41 7.58 -10.45
C ASP A 100 3.97 7.98 -10.85
N ALA A 101 3.50 7.50 -12.01
CA ALA A 101 2.11 7.69 -12.45
C ALA A 101 1.07 6.98 -11.55
N LEU A 102 1.48 5.95 -10.79
CA LEU A 102 0.60 5.25 -9.84
C LEU A 102 0.47 5.96 -8.49
N VAL A 103 1.41 6.84 -8.13
CA VAL A 103 1.44 7.52 -6.82
C VAL A 103 0.19 8.37 -6.61
N GLU A 104 -0.16 9.21 -7.59
CA GLU A 104 -1.27 10.15 -7.46
C GLU A 104 -2.65 9.45 -7.46
N PRO A 105 -2.94 8.46 -8.33
CA PRO A 105 -4.14 7.64 -8.22
C PRO A 105 -4.27 6.95 -6.86
N MET A 106 -3.20 6.34 -6.34
CA MET A 106 -3.23 5.69 -5.02
C MET A 106 -3.50 6.67 -3.89
N ARG A 107 -2.94 7.89 -3.96
CA ARG A 107 -3.22 8.97 -3.01
C ARG A 107 -4.69 9.36 -3.02
N ARG A 108 -5.28 9.54 -4.21
CA ARG A 108 -6.70 9.90 -4.37
C ARG A 108 -7.61 8.82 -3.80
N ILE A 109 -7.34 7.56 -4.11
CA ILE A 109 -8.09 6.41 -3.57
C ILE A 109 -8.00 6.37 -2.04
N SER A 110 -6.79 6.53 -1.48
CA SER A 110 -6.57 6.52 -0.04
C SER A 110 -7.31 7.67 0.68
N ALA A 111 -7.24 8.88 0.12
CA ALA A 111 -7.96 10.04 0.63
C ALA A 111 -9.48 9.82 0.61
N TYR A 112 -10.01 9.25 -0.47
CA TYR A 112 -11.44 8.94 -0.61
C TYR A 112 -11.89 7.87 0.40
N ILE A 113 -11.15 6.77 0.57
CA ILE A 113 -11.44 5.73 1.57
C ILE A 113 -11.47 6.34 2.97
N ALA A 114 -10.49 7.17 3.31
CA ALA A 114 -10.40 7.82 4.61
C ALA A 114 -11.56 8.81 4.86
N ALA A 115 -11.92 9.63 3.87
CA ALA A 115 -13.01 10.58 3.98
C ALA A 115 -14.37 9.86 4.16
N ARG A 116 -14.63 8.83 3.36
CA ARG A 116 -15.88 8.07 3.40
C ARG A 116 -15.97 7.16 4.63
N GLY A 117 -14.85 6.63 5.11
CA GLY A 117 -14.79 5.84 6.34
C GLY A 117 -15.11 6.64 7.60
N ARG A 118 -14.82 7.96 7.60
CA ARG A 118 -15.12 8.88 8.72
C ARG A 118 -16.47 9.61 8.58
N ALA A 119 -17.17 9.46 7.46
CA ALA A 119 -18.44 10.14 7.23
C ALA A 119 -19.55 9.57 8.14
N PRO A 120 -20.30 10.41 8.87
CA PRO A 120 -21.37 9.95 9.75
C PRO A 120 -22.57 9.38 8.97
N VAL A 121 -22.80 9.88 7.75
CA VAL A 121 -23.83 9.39 6.83
C VAL A 121 -23.16 8.96 5.53
N LYS A 122 -23.31 7.68 5.17
CA LYS A 122 -22.75 7.11 3.95
C LYS A 122 -23.79 7.15 2.85
N LEU A 123 -23.62 8.06 1.89
CA LEU A 123 -24.49 8.11 0.71
C LEU A 123 -24.40 6.80 -0.09
N PRO A 124 -25.51 6.27 -0.62
CA PRO A 124 -25.48 5.12 -1.51
C PRO A 124 -24.53 5.33 -2.69
N ARG A 125 -23.89 4.25 -3.15
CA ARG A 125 -22.83 4.33 -4.18
C ARG A 125 -23.28 4.81 -5.55
N TRP A 126 -24.59 4.79 -5.80
CA TRP A 126 -25.20 5.28 -7.04
C TRP A 126 -25.32 6.82 -7.07
N VAL A 127 -25.11 7.49 -5.93
CA VAL A 127 -25.15 8.96 -5.86
C VAL A 127 -23.81 9.52 -6.35
N PRO A 128 -23.79 10.36 -7.41
CA PRO A 128 -22.57 11.00 -7.86
C PRO A 128 -22.10 12.00 -6.79
N THR A 129 -20.90 11.78 -6.27
CA THR A 129 -20.23 12.70 -5.35
C THR A 129 -19.05 13.35 -6.06
N PRO A 130 -18.74 14.64 -5.82
CA PRO A 130 -17.62 15.34 -6.47
C PRO A 130 -16.25 14.69 -6.26
N ALA A 131 -16.12 13.83 -5.24
CA ALA A 131 -14.90 13.10 -4.92
C ALA A 131 -14.71 11.78 -5.71
N ARG A 132 -15.64 11.42 -6.62
CA ARG A 132 -15.60 10.23 -7.47
C ARG A 132 -15.40 10.60 -8.93
#